data_AF-A0A2J8XTD7-F1
#
_entry.id   AF-A0A2J8XTD7-F1
#
_cell.length_a   1.000
_cell.length_b   1.000
_cell.length_c   1.000
_cell.angle_alpha   90.00
_cell.angle_beta   90.00
_cell.angle_gamma   90.00
#
_symmetry.space_group_name_H-M   'P 1'
#
loop_
_entity.id
_entity.type
_entity.pdbx_description
1 polymer ?
#
loop_
_entity_poly.entity_id
_entity_poly.type
_entity_poly.pdbx_seq_one_letter_code
_entity_poly.pdbx_strand_id
1 'polypeptide(L)'
;DAYWEKLYVDQPAGTPLLYVHALRDTPEEVPSFHLGQHLYGTYRTRLHENNWICIQEDTGLLYLNRSLDHNSWEKLSVRRADTPTDLTSLCRPRLSPAHRLPQGLPVTHIPS
;
A
#
# COMPACT_ATOMS: atom_id res chain seq x y z
N ASP A 1 5.25 -6.50 12.57
CA ASP A 1 6.02 -5.25 12.36
C ASP A 1 5.11 -4.07 12.10
N ALA A 2 5.54 -2.86 12.45
CA ALA A 2 4.82 -1.61 12.19
C ALA A 2 5.81 -0.58 11.61
N TYR A 3 5.39 0.11 10.55
CA TYR A 3 6.15 1.18 9.90
C TYR A 3 5.55 2.53 10.30
N TRP A 4 6.39 3.55 10.50
CA TRP A 4 5.96 4.91 10.81
C TRP A 4 6.73 5.91 9.94
N GLU A 5 6.06 6.99 9.54
CA GLU A 5 6.66 8.06 8.73
C GLU A 5 6.02 9.40 9.08
N LYS A 6 6.78 10.48 8.97
CA LYS A 6 6.27 11.82 9.27
C LYS A 6 5.75 12.49 7.99
N LEU A 7 4.49 12.90 8.04
CA LEU A 7 3.87 13.70 6.98
C LEU A 7 3.84 15.17 7.40
N TYR A 8 4.05 16.04 6.42
CA TYR A 8 4.05 17.48 6.61
C TYR A 8 3.05 18.13 5.65
N VAL A 9 2.48 19.25 6.09
CA VAL A 9 1.63 20.09 5.25
C VAL A 9 2.45 20.62 4.07
N ASP A 10 1.80 20.71 2.90
CA ASP A 10 2.35 21.16 1.63
C ASP A 10 3.47 20.27 1.06
N GLN A 11 3.59 19.02 1.54
CA GLN A 11 4.41 18.03 0.83
C GLN A 11 3.87 17.81 -0.58
N PRO A 12 4.74 17.87 -1.62
CA PRO A 12 4.30 17.74 -3.00
C PRO A 12 3.89 16.32 -3.35
N ALA A 13 3.11 16.18 -4.43
CA ALA A 13 2.85 14.88 -5.03
C ALA A 13 4.15 14.26 -5.57
N GLY A 14 4.25 12.94 -5.53
CA GLY A 14 5.43 12.17 -5.89
C GLY A 14 6.46 12.02 -4.77
N THR A 15 6.25 12.62 -3.59
CA THR A 15 7.20 12.49 -2.48
C THR A 15 7.28 11.03 -2.01
N PRO A 16 8.46 10.38 -2.06
CA PRO A 16 8.66 9.06 -1.49
C PRO A 16 8.57 9.14 0.04
N LEU A 17 7.86 8.20 0.64
CA LEU A 17 7.65 8.13 2.08
C LEU A 17 8.58 7.07 2.68
N LEU A 18 8.33 5.80 2.38
CA LEU A 18 9.07 4.68 2.95
C LEU A 18 8.99 3.44 2.05
N TYR A 19 9.92 2.50 2.24
CA TYR A 19 9.86 1.18 1.61
C TYR A 19 9.34 0.15 2.61
N VAL A 20 8.35 -0.65 2.19
CA VAL A 20 7.97 -1.86 2.92
C VAL A 20 8.67 -3.07 2.33
N HIS A 21 9.05 -4.00 3.20
CA HIS A 21 9.68 -5.24 2.81
C HIS A 21 8.82 -6.43 3.23
N ALA A 22 8.70 -7.40 2.32
CA ALA A 22 8.16 -8.71 2.58
C ALA A 22 9.24 -9.74 2.25
N LEU A 23 9.56 -10.60 3.20
CA LEU A 23 10.46 -11.72 2.97
C LEU A 23 9.68 -12.82 2.27
N ARG A 24 10.28 -13.40 1.24
CA ARG A 24 9.76 -14.58 0.55
C ARG A 24 10.12 -15.84 1.32
N ASP A 25 9.18 -16.76 1.45
CA ASP A 25 9.41 -18.07 2.07
C ASP A 25 10.01 -19.04 1.05
N THR A 26 9.66 -18.87 -0.23
CA THR A 26 10.21 -19.64 -1.35
C THR A 26 10.85 -18.72 -2.41
N PRO A 27 11.90 -19.15 -3.13
CA PRO A 27 12.54 -18.33 -4.13
C PRO A 27 11.64 -17.95 -5.32
N GLU A 28 10.57 -18.72 -5.57
CA GLU A 28 9.58 -18.48 -6.63
C GLU A 28 8.46 -17.49 -6.24
N GLU A 29 8.43 -16.99 -5.01
CA GLU A 29 7.42 -16.00 -4.58
C GLU A 29 7.80 -14.59 -5.01
N VAL A 30 6.80 -13.88 -5.57
CA VAL A 30 6.90 -12.46 -5.86
C VAL A 30 5.97 -11.71 -4.90
N PRO A 31 6.49 -10.72 -4.15
CA PRO A 31 5.66 -9.87 -3.31
C PRO A 31 4.89 -8.87 -4.17
N SER A 32 3.59 -8.79 -3.90
CA SER A 32 2.67 -7.79 -4.44
C SER A 32 2.09 -6.99 -3.29
N PHE A 33 2.42 -5.71 -3.23
CA PHE A 33 2.00 -4.86 -2.12
C PHE A 33 0.72 -4.11 -2.47
N HIS A 34 -0.32 -4.25 -1.63
CA HIS A 34 -1.55 -3.48 -1.78
C HIS A 34 -1.86 -2.68 -0.53
N LEU A 35 -2.37 -1.47 -0.76
CA LEU A 35 -2.77 -0.56 0.29
C LEU A 35 -4.28 -0.66 0.54
N GLY A 36 -4.67 -0.63 1.82
CA GLY A 36 -6.07 -0.54 2.19
C GLY A 36 -6.70 0.75 1.65
N GLN A 37 -7.98 0.66 1.28
CA GLN A 37 -8.75 1.78 0.72
C GLN A 37 -9.05 2.90 1.73
N HIS A 38 -8.73 2.72 3.01
CA HIS A 38 -9.12 3.64 4.07
C HIS A 38 -7.95 3.97 4.98
N LEU A 39 -7.91 5.24 5.40
CA LEU A 39 -7.05 5.75 6.44
C LEU A 39 -7.73 5.56 7.79
N TYR A 40 -6.96 5.07 8.75
CA TYR A 40 -7.40 4.85 10.11
C TYR A 40 -6.71 5.82 11.04
N GLY A 41 -7.47 6.31 12.02
CA GLY A 41 -6.94 7.13 13.10
C GLY A 41 -6.64 6.33 14.34
N THR A 42 -6.55 7.04 15.46
CA THR A 42 -6.48 6.44 16.79
C THR A 42 -7.61 5.44 17.02
N TYR A 43 -7.30 4.36 17.74
CA TYR A 43 -8.22 3.26 18.04
C TYR A 43 -8.84 2.55 16.81
N ARG A 44 -8.16 2.57 15.66
CA ARG A 44 -8.64 1.96 14.40
C ARG A 44 -9.96 2.56 13.89
N THR A 45 -10.23 3.82 14.23
CA THR A 45 -11.39 4.55 13.71
C THR A 45 -11.17 4.85 12.23
N ARG A 46 -12.08 4.43 11.35
CA ARG A 46 -12.02 4.79 9.92
C ARG A 46 -12.22 6.29 9.78
N LEU A 47 -11.22 7.01 9.25
CA LEU A 47 -11.26 8.46 9.09
C LEU A 47 -11.80 8.86 7.72
N HIS A 48 -11.17 8.34 6.67
CA HIS A 48 -11.42 8.70 5.29
C HIS A 48 -10.96 7.60 4.34
N GLU A 49 -11.46 7.62 3.10
CA GLU A 49 -10.84 6.87 2.01
C GLU A 49 -9.42 7.38 1.74
N ASN A 50 -8.52 6.47 1.39
CA ASN A 50 -7.13 6.81 1.11
C ASN A 50 -6.98 7.33 -0.32
N ASN A 51 -6.99 8.65 -0.47
CA ASN A 51 -6.81 9.34 -1.75
C ASN A 51 -5.42 9.97 -1.93
N TRP A 52 -4.58 9.94 -0.90
CA TRP A 52 -3.31 10.66 -0.86
C TRP A 52 -2.09 9.74 -0.89
N ILE A 53 -2.15 8.60 -0.21
CA ILE A 53 -1.02 7.67 -0.11
C ILE A 53 -1.21 6.56 -1.12
N CYS A 54 -0.20 6.30 -1.93
CA CYS A 54 -0.15 5.18 -2.85
C CYS A 54 1.05 4.29 -2.56
N ILE A 55 1.00 3.06 -3.06
CA ILE A 55 2.10 2.10 -2.95
C ILE A 55 2.43 1.59 -4.35
N GLN A 56 3.71 1.48 -4.66
CA GLN A 56 4.18 0.78 -5.84
C GLN A 56 4.21 -0.72 -5.55
N GLU A 57 3.40 -1.48 -6.27
CA GLU A 57 3.10 -2.89 -5.94
C GLU A 57 4.32 -3.81 -6.02
N ASP A 58 5.28 -3.52 -6.90
CA ASP A 58 6.46 -4.35 -7.13
C ASP A 58 7.61 -4.05 -6.15
N THR A 59 7.75 -2.79 -5.75
CA THR A 59 8.91 -2.33 -4.95
C THR A 59 8.59 -2.14 -3.48
N GLY A 60 7.30 -2.03 -3.14
CA GLY A 60 6.85 -1.67 -1.80
C GLY A 60 7.11 -0.20 -1.44
N LEU A 61 7.41 0.66 -2.42
CA LEU A 61 7.56 2.10 -2.17
C LEU A 61 6.21 2.74 -1.89
N LEU A 62 6.00 3.26 -0.68
CA LEU A 62 4.93 4.19 -0.40
C LEU A 62 5.34 5.61 -0.81
N TYR A 63 4.42 6.32 -1.44
CA TYR A 63 4.62 7.70 -1.86
C TYR A 63 3.31 8.49 -1.80
N LEU A 64 3.41 9.81 -1.80
CA LEU A 64 2.26 10.69 -1.92
C LEU A 64 1.83 10.77 -3.38
N ASN A 65 0.62 10.32 -3.69
CA ASN A 65 0.00 10.52 -5.00
C ASN A 65 -0.53 11.94 -5.20
N ARG A 66 -0.89 12.61 -4.10
CA ARG A 66 -1.39 13.99 -4.08
C ARG A 66 -0.70 14.79 -3.00
N SER A 67 -0.58 16.10 -3.21
CA SER A 67 -0.07 17.00 -2.19
C SER A 67 -1.01 17.04 -0.97
N LEU A 68 -0.42 17.17 0.22
CA LEU A 68 -1.16 17.35 1.46
C LEU A 68 -1.36 18.84 1.74
N ASP A 69 -2.31 19.46 1.05
CA ASP A 69 -2.68 20.85 1.32
C ASP A 69 -3.32 20.99 2.71
N HIS A 70 -3.35 22.22 3.23
CA HIS A 70 -3.92 22.51 4.54
C HIS A 70 -5.37 22.01 4.69
N ASN A 71 -6.17 22.11 3.62
CA ASN A 71 -7.55 21.63 3.61
C ASN A 71 -7.65 20.09 3.68
N SER A 72 -6.78 19.36 2.97
CA SER A 72 -6.70 17.89 3.11
C SER A 72 -6.25 17.49 4.51
N TRP A 73 -5.28 18.20 5.06
CA TRP A 73 -4.83 17.98 6.44
C TRP A 73 -5.97 18.19 7.43
N GLU A 74 -6.72 19.28 7.29
CA GLU A 74 -7.93 19.52 8.08
C GLU A 74 -8.95 18.38 7.91
N LYS A 75 -9.23 17.90 6.71
CA LYS A 75 -10.14 16.74 6.54
C LYS A 75 -9.67 15.47 7.24
N LEU A 76 -8.36 15.29 7.37
CA LEU A 76 -7.72 14.16 8.06
C LEU A 76 -7.65 14.38 9.58
N SER A 77 -7.54 15.63 10.04
CA SER A 77 -7.41 16.04 11.45
C SER A 77 -8.76 16.32 12.12
N VAL A 78 -9.79 16.76 11.39
CA VAL A 78 -11.09 17.29 11.87
C VAL A 78 -11.90 16.29 12.70
N ARG A 79 -11.60 14.99 12.64
CA ARG A 79 -12.21 13.99 13.54
C ARG A 79 -11.40 13.73 14.81
N ARG A 80 -10.48 14.62 15.20
CA ARG A 80 -9.70 14.46 16.42
C ARG A 80 -9.55 15.79 17.16
N ALA A 81 -10.16 15.83 18.33
CA ALA A 81 -9.83 16.80 19.37
C ALA A 81 -8.37 16.53 19.82
N ASP A 82 -7.52 17.54 19.67
CA ASP A 82 -6.39 17.84 20.55
C ASP A 82 -5.15 16.92 20.54
N THR A 83 -5.00 16.01 19.57
CA THR A 83 -3.85 15.06 19.56
C THR A 83 -3.13 14.97 18.20
N PRO A 84 -1.80 14.67 18.19
CA PRO A 84 -1.05 14.47 16.96
C PRO A 84 -1.75 13.49 16.02
N THR A 85 -1.84 13.83 14.73
CA THR A 85 -2.57 13.05 13.75
C THR A 85 -1.78 11.79 13.34
N ASP A 86 -1.83 10.74 14.15
CA ASP A 86 -1.43 9.41 13.70
C ASP A 86 -2.39 8.93 12.61
N LEU A 87 -1.86 8.80 11.39
CA LEU A 87 -2.55 8.22 10.24
C LEU A 87 -1.97 6.84 9.97
N THR A 88 -2.82 5.83 10.10
CA THR A 88 -2.43 4.44 9.85
C THR A 88 -3.07 3.97 8.55
N SER A 89 -2.23 3.59 7.58
CA SER A 89 -2.66 2.85 6.40
C SER A 89 -2.31 1.38 6.57
N LEU A 90 -3.25 0.48 6.31
CA LEU A 90 -2.97 -0.95 6.35
C LEU A 90 -2.39 -1.40 5.02
N CYS A 91 -1.10 -1.68 4.98
CA CYS A 91 -0.48 -2.40 3.87
C CYS A 91 -0.65 -3.91 4.09
N ARG A 92 -1.06 -4.63 3.05
CA ARG A 92 -1.04 -6.10 3.06
C ARG A 92 -0.17 -6.60 1.91
N PRO A 93 1.01 -7.17 2.19
CA PRO A 93 1.73 -7.91 1.18
C PRO A 93 0.92 -9.15 0.81
N ARG A 94 0.81 -9.44 -0.48
CA ARG A 94 0.37 -10.71 -1.01
C ARG A 94 1.56 -11.37 -1.67
N LEU A 95 1.93 -12.56 -1.21
CA LEU A 95 2.89 -13.40 -1.92
C LEU A 95 2.09 -14.27 -2.89
N SER A 96 2.44 -14.23 -4.17
CA SER A 96 1.88 -15.14 -5.17
C SER A 96 2.99 -16.01 -5.73
N PRO A 97 2.76 -17.32 -5.93
CA PRO A 97 3.73 -18.16 -6.61
C PRO A 97 3.88 -17.68 -8.06
N ALA A 98 5.12 -17.56 -8.54
CA ALA A 98 5.44 -17.08 -9.88
C ALA A 98 5.10 -18.12 -10.98
N HIS A 99 3.87 -18.61 -11.07
CA HIS A 99 3.44 -19.48 -12.17
C HIS A 99 2.06 -19.11 -12.71
N ARG A 100 2.04 -18.33 -13.78
CA ARG A 100 1.04 -18.45 -14.84
C ARG A 100 1.72 -19.04 -16.07
N LEU A 101 1.91 -20.37 -16.09
CA LEU A 101 2.07 -21.09 -17.35
C LEU A 101 0.73 -21.02 -18.09
N PRO A 102 0.68 -20.69 -19.40
CA PRO A 102 -0.55 -20.83 -20.17
C PRO A 102 -0.92 -22.31 -20.21
N GLN A 103 -2.02 -22.68 -19.54
CA GLN A 103 -2.61 -24.00 -19.74
C GLN A 103 -3.20 -24.04 -21.14
N GLY A 104 -2.54 -24.77 -22.03
CA GLY A 104 -2.97 -24.92 -23.42
C GLY A 104 -1.98 -25.71 -24.26
N LEU A 105 -1.59 -26.91 -23.82
CA LEU A 105 -1.06 -27.92 -24.73
C LEU A 105 -2.23 -28.71 -25.32
N PRO A 106 -2.37 -28.83 -26.65
CA PRO A 106 -2.99 -30.01 -27.22
C PRO A 106 -1.91 -31.10 -27.32
N VAL A 107 -2.07 -32.16 -26.53
CA VAL A 107 -1.35 -33.42 -26.70
C VAL A 107 -1.88 -34.07 -27.97
N THR A 108 -1.19 -33.96 -29.10
CA THR A 108 -1.45 -34.80 -30.26
C THR A 108 -0.89 -36.19 -30.00
N HIS A 109 -1.79 -37.11 -29.69
CA HIS A 109 -1.59 -38.54 -29.72
C HIS A 109 -1.22 -38.97 -31.15
N ILE A 110 0.02 -39.41 -31.37
CA ILE A 110 0.40 -40.11 -32.61
C ILE A 110 0.34 -41.60 -32.29
N PRO A 111 -0.62 -42.37 -32.85
CA PRO A 111 -0.65 -43.81 -32.68
C PRO A 111 0.44 -44.48 -33.54
N SER A 112 0.72 -45.72 -33.14
CA SER A 112 1.75 -46.69 -33.57
C SER A 112 2.17 -46.69 -35.03
#